data_AF-A0A2V1DDU5-F1
#
_entry.id   AF-A0A2V1DDU5-F1
#
_cell.length_a   1.000
_cell.length_b   1.000
_cell.length_c   1.000
_cell.angle_alpha   90.00
_cell.angle_beta   90.00
_cell.angle_gamma   90.00
#
_symmetry.space_group_name_H-M   'P 1'
#
loop_
_entity.id
_entity.type
_entity.pdbx_description
1 polymer ?
#
loop_
_entity_poly.entity_id
_entity_poly.type
_entity_poly.pdbx_seq_one_letter_code
_entity_poly.pdbx_strand_id
1 'polypeptide(L)'
;MMDEICEQWDKWDLYDDGIDDAHPLLPYYIVPSQELFGFLRAQINKYCFLFEHTLAHTARTYSLPETMVMVIALRALRFCYGSSMLYRESLLYKDRWEQRRGQGLVVKEGLGMRETLEKCGIGWFLPKFSWPTRRLAQPHGDNMLVGNLLMHAEYKRRWRAVKDLRDVFVRFN
;
A
#
# COMPACT_ATOMS: atom_id res chain seq x y z
N MET A 1 -13.07 5.13 -47.59
CA MET A 1 -13.40 5.54 -46.21
C MET A 1 -13.00 4.49 -45.17
N MET A 2 -13.54 3.26 -45.15
CA MET A 2 -13.02 2.23 -44.25
C MET A 2 -11.65 1.68 -44.70
N ASP A 3 -11.44 1.53 -46.01
CA ASP A 3 -10.15 1.06 -46.55
C ASP A 3 -9.01 2.06 -46.32
N GLU A 4 -9.31 3.36 -46.37
CA GLU A 4 -8.36 4.44 -46.06
C GLU A 4 -7.97 4.47 -44.57
N ILE A 5 -8.89 4.08 -43.69
CA ILE A 5 -8.63 3.98 -42.25
C ILE A 5 -7.76 2.74 -41.97
N CYS A 6 -8.03 1.62 -42.63
CA CYS A 6 -7.21 0.41 -42.53
C CYS A 6 -5.78 0.64 -43.05
N GLU A 7 -5.62 1.29 -44.21
CA GLU A 7 -4.30 1.66 -44.73
C GLU A 7 -3.56 2.64 -43.82
N GLN A 8 -4.29 3.55 -43.15
CA GLN A 8 -3.70 4.47 -42.18
C GLN A 8 -3.26 3.76 -40.90
N TRP A 9 -3.92 2.68 -40.50
CA TRP A 9 -3.54 1.85 -39.36
C TRP A 9 -2.34 0.95 -39.69
N ASP A 10 -2.28 0.38 -40.89
CA ASP A 10 -1.11 -0.37 -41.38
C ASP A 10 0.14 0.53 -41.47
N LYS A 11 -0.04 1.81 -41.84
CA LYS A 11 1.05 2.81 -41.85
C LYS A 11 1.52 3.24 -40.46
N TRP A 12 0.68 3.08 -39.44
CA TRP A 12 0.93 3.46 -38.05
C TRP A 12 1.30 2.26 -37.19
N ASP A 13 1.46 1.09 -37.80
CA ASP A 13 1.85 -0.13 -37.09
C ASP A 13 3.31 0.01 -36.64
N LEU A 14 3.47 0.49 -35.40
CA LEU A 14 4.70 0.79 -34.69
C LEU A 14 5.47 -0.47 -34.25
N TYR A 15 5.07 -1.63 -34.74
CA TYR A 15 5.69 -2.94 -34.49
C TYR A 15 6.49 -3.42 -35.70
N ASP A 16 7.21 -2.51 -36.36
CA ASP A 16 8.32 -2.92 -37.20
C ASP A 16 9.43 -3.43 -36.27
N ASP A 17 9.59 -4.75 -36.18
CA ASP A 17 10.60 -5.43 -35.36
C ASP A 17 12.05 -5.20 -35.88
N GLY A 18 12.23 -4.28 -36.83
CA GLY A 18 13.53 -3.77 -37.25
C GLY A 18 14.16 -2.94 -36.13
N ILE A 19 15.21 -3.50 -35.51
CA ILE A 19 16.10 -2.78 -34.59
C ILE A 19 16.74 -1.62 -35.37
N ASP A 20 16.16 -0.42 -35.27
CA ASP A 20 16.74 0.81 -35.79
C ASP A 20 16.94 1.81 -34.64
N ASP A 21 18.21 2.05 -34.30
CA ASP A 21 18.70 2.83 -33.16
C ASP A 21 18.46 4.36 -33.30
N ALA A 22 17.39 4.79 -33.98
CA ALA A 22 17.18 6.18 -34.35
C ALA A 22 15.70 6.63 -34.30
N HIS A 23 14.94 6.24 -33.27
CA HIS A 23 13.63 6.87 -33.06
C HIS A 23 13.77 8.26 -32.44
N PRO A 24 13.22 9.33 -33.07
CA PRO A 24 13.11 10.63 -32.45
C PRO A 24 12.28 10.50 -31.17
N LEU A 25 12.73 11.12 -30.07
CA LEU A 25 11.98 11.19 -28.82
C LEU A 25 10.63 11.88 -29.08
N LEU A 26 9.57 11.09 -29.21
CA LEU A 26 8.20 11.59 -29.32
C LEU A 26 7.85 12.37 -28.03
N PRO A 27 7.01 13.42 -28.09
CA PRO A 27 6.66 14.23 -26.92
C PRO A 27 5.73 13.51 -25.94
N TYR A 28 5.50 12.21 -26.13
CA TYR A 28 4.65 11.36 -25.31
C TYR A 28 5.24 9.96 -25.19
N TYR A 29 4.96 9.31 -24.05
CA TYR A 29 5.33 7.93 -23.81
C TYR A 29 4.26 7.00 -24.39
N ILE A 30 4.68 6.01 -25.17
CA ILE A 30 3.84 4.88 -25.59
C ILE A 30 4.19 3.72 -24.67
N VAL A 31 3.26 3.31 -23.81
CA VAL A 31 3.42 2.14 -22.94
C VAL A 31 2.50 1.05 -23.45
N PRO A 32 3.01 -0.17 -23.76
CA PRO A 32 2.17 -1.27 -24.19
C PRO A 32 1.05 -1.55 -23.19
N SER A 33 -0.17 -1.77 -23.69
CA SER A 33 -1.34 -2.01 -22.83
C SER A 33 -1.11 -3.20 -21.87
N GLN A 34 -0.42 -4.24 -22.35
CA GLN A 34 -0.08 -5.40 -21.53
C GLN A 34 0.82 -5.04 -20.34
N GLU A 35 1.79 -4.14 -20.53
CA GLU A 35 2.67 -3.68 -19.46
C GLU A 35 1.91 -2.84 -18.44
N LEU A 36 1.09 -1.90 -18.91
CA LEU A 36 0.27 -1.06 -18.03
C LEU A 36 -0.70 -1.92 -17.19
N PHE A 37 -1.42 -2.86 -17.82
CA PHE A 37 -2.33 -3.75 -17.10
C PHE A 37 -1.58 -4.71 -16.18
N GLY A 38 -0.41 -5.21 -16.58
CA GLY A 38 0.46 -6.01 -15.73
C GLY A 38 0.89 -5.24 -14.47
N PHE A 39 1.33 -4.00 -14.64
CA PHE A 39 1.69 -3.10 -13.55
C PHE A 39 0.51 -2.86 -12.60
N LEU A 40 -0.66 -2.45 -13.13
CA LEU A 40 -1.86 -2.21 -12.32
C LEU A 40 -2.28 -3.45 -11.54
N ARG A 41 -2.27 -4.63 -12.19
CA ARG A 41 -2.55 -5.90 -11.54
C ARG A 41 -1.56 -6.18 -10.42
N ALA A 42 -0.27 -5.94 -10.61
CA ALA A 42 0.74 -6.11 -9.57
C ALA A 42 0.52 -5.16 -8.38
N GLN A 43 0.16 -3.89 -8.64
CA GLN A 43 -0.14 -2.90 -7.60
C GLN A 43 -1.35 -3.29 -6.76
N ILE A 44 -2.37 -3.91 -7.36
CA ILE A 44 -3.54 -4.43 -6.65
C ILE A 44 -3.16 -5.70 -5.86
N ASN A 45 -2.54 -6.66 -6.54
CA ASN A 45 -2.25 -7.98 -5.99
C ASN A 45 -1.35 -7.93 -4.76
N LYS A 46 -0.38 -7.00 -4.68
CA LYS A 46 0.50 -6.90 -3.49
C LYS A 46 -0.29 -6.67 -2.20
N TYR A 47 -1.39 -5.92 -2.25
CA TYR A 47 -2.22 -5.65 -1.07
C TYR A 47 -3.26 -6.75 -0.83
N CYS A 48 -3.83 -7.34 -1.89
CA CYS A 48 -4.67 -8.54 -1.76
C CYS A 48 -3.88 -9.69 -1.11
N PHE A 49 -2.68 -9.95 -1.62
CA PHE A 49 -1.78 -10.96 -1.07
C PHE A 49 -1.44 -10.66 0.39
N LEU A 50 -1.08 -9.42 0.75
CA LEU A 50 -0.81 -9.06 2.14
C LEU A 50 -2.02 -9.35 3.06
N PHE A 51 -3.23 -9.04 2.61
CA PHE A 51 -4.45 -9.32 3.36
C PHE A 51 -4.69 -10.82 3.51
N GLU A 52 -4.77 -11.55 2.40
CA GLU A 52 -5.05 -12.99 2.35
C GLU A 52 -4.00 -13.79 3.11
N HIS A 53 -2.72 -13.44 2.92
CA HIS A 53 -1.62 -14.10 3.61
C HIS A 53 -1.66 -13.85 5.12
N THR A 54 -2.04 -12.64 5.56
CA THR A 54 -2.24 -12.36 6.98
C THR A 54 -3.43 -13.15 7.53
N LEU A 55 -4.54 -13.15 6.80
CA LEU A 55 -5.77 -13.86 7.17
C LEU A 55 -5.55 -15.38 7.29
N ALA A 56 -4.91 -16.00 6.31
CA ALA A 56 -4.65 -17.44 6.28
C ALA A 56 -3.77 -17.94 7.43
N HIS A 57 -2.95 -17.05 8.00
CA HIS A 57 -2.05 -17.35 9.12
C HIS A 57 -2.56 -16.85 10.47
N THR A 58 -3.79 -16.34 10.52
CA THR A 58 -4.46 -16.03 11.78
C THR A 58 -5.11 -17.29 12.36
N ALA A 59 -5.07 -17.43 13.69
CA ALA A 59 -5.80 -18.50 14.39
C ALA A 59 -7.31 -18.19 14.44
N ARG A 60 -8.12 -19.02 15.12
CA ARG A 60 -9.57 -18.78 15.32
C ARG A 60 -9.93 -17.39 15.86
N THR A 61 -8.98 -16.67 16.48
CA THR A 61 -9.14 -15.31 16.98
C THR A 61 -8.04 -14.40 16.41
N TYR A 62 -8.44 -13.21 15.95
CA TYR A 62 -7.53 -12.22 15.38
C TYR A 62 -6.81 -11.41 16.46
N SER A 63 -5.47 -11.38 16.41
CA SER A 63 -4.71 -10.46 17.25
C SER A 63 -4.78 -9.03 16.72
N LEU A 64 -4.58 -8.04 17.59
CA LEU A 64 -4.56 -6.64 17.16
C LEU A 64 -3.52 -6.38 16.06
N PRO A 65 -2.25 -6.84 16.17
CA PRO A 65 -1.26 -6.61 15.12
C PRO A 65 -1.70 -7.16 13.76
N GLU A 66 -2.27 -8.36 13.69
CA GLU A 66 -2.79 -8.93 12.44
C GLU A 66 -3.94 -8.08 11.88
N THR A 67 -4.85 -7.64 12.74
CA THR A 67 -5.98 -6.79 12.34
C THR A 67 -5.49 -5.45 11.78
N MET A 68 -4.46 -4.85 12.38
CA MET A 68 -3.85 -3.63 11.84
C MET A 68 -3.32 -3.82 10.44
N VAL A 69 -2.59 -4.92 10.20
CA VAL A 69 -2.01 -5.23 8.88
C VAL A 69 -3.10 -5.45 7.85
N MET A 70 -4.15 -6.20 8.19
CA MET A 70 -5.31 -6.39 7.33
C MET A 70 -6.01 -5.07 6.99
N VAL A 71 -6.23 -4.20 7.99
CA VAL A 71 -6.83 -2.86 7.78
C VAL A 71 -5.93 -1.98 6.91
N ILE A 72 -4.61 -2.01 7.11
CA ILE A 72 -3.65 -1.29 6.28
C ILE A 72 -3.72 -1.78 4.83
N ALA A 73 -3.73 -3.10 4.62
CA ALA A 73 -3.82 -3.69 3.29
C ALA A 73 -5.11 -3.26 2.57
N LEU A 74 -6.27 -3.34 3.23
CA LEU A 74 -7.55 -2.92 2.67
C LEU A 74 -7.61 -1.41 2.38
N ARG A 75 -7.05 -0.59 3.27
CA ARG A 75 -6.97 0.86 3.05
C ARG A 75 -6.08 1.18 1.85
N ALA A 76 -4.90 0.57 1.74
CA ALA A 76 -3.99 0.77 0.62
C ALA A 76 -4.59 0.27 -0.70
N LEU A 77 -5.25 -0.89 -0.67
CA LEU A 77 -5.96 -1.47 -1.80
C LEU A 77 -7.00 -0.50 -2.40
N ARG A 78 -7.76 0.21 -1.56
CA ARG A 78 -8.72 1.24 -2.01
C ARG A 78 -8.09 2.33 -2.88
N PHE A 79 -6.82 2.67 -2.65
CA PHE A 79 -6.11 3.70 -3.42
C PHE A 79 -5.43 3.17 -4.69
N CYS A 80 -5.37 1.85 -4.91
CA CYS A 80 -4.77 1.27 -6.12
C CYS A 80 -5.67 1.33 -7.36
N TYR A 81 -6.98 1.30 -7.17
CA TYR A 81 -7.96 1.30 -8.27
C TYR A 81 -8.91 2.50 -8.25
N GLY A 82 -8.82 3.35 -7.22
CA GLY A 82 -9.66 4.53 -7.08
C GLY A 82 -8.94 5.81 -7.48
N SER A 83 -9.66 6.77 -8.05
CA SER A 83 -9.20 8.16 -8.26
C SER A 83 -9.09 8.97 -6.95
N SER A 84 -8.99 8.27 -5.81
CA SER A 84 -9.02 8.89 -4.49
C SER A 84 -7.70 9.58 -4.17
N MET A 85 -7.80 10.77 -3.58
CA MET A 85 -6.67 11.59 -3.18
C MET A 85 -5.91 10.97 -2.00
N LEU A 86 -4.80 10.28 -2.28
CA LEU A 86 -3.97 9.60 -1.26
C LEU A 86 -3.54 10.54 -0.12
N TYR A 87 -3.26 11.81 -0.42
CA TYR A 87 -2.83 12.79 0.58
C TYR A 87 -3.85 13.04 1.71
N ARG A 88 -5.13 12.70 1.50
CA ARG A 88 -6.19 12.78 2.52
C ARG A 88 -6.12 11.62 3.52
N GLU A 89 -5.54 10.48 3.14
CA GLU A 89 -5.37 9.32 4.03
C GLU A 89 -4.04 9.45 4.79
N SER A 90 -4.11 10.07 5.97
CA SER A 90 -2.91 10.33 6.78
C SER A 90 -2.15 9.05 7.17
N LEU A 91 -2.83 7.92 7.35
CA LEU A 91 -2.19 6.64 7.71
C LEU A 91 -1.26 6.13 6.61
N LEU A 92 -1.62 6.31 5.34
CA LEU A 92 -0.80 5.84 4.23
C LEU A 92 0.21 6.91 3.79
N TYR A 93 -0.24 8.17 3.72
CA TYR A 93 0.52 9.25 3.11
C TYR A 93 1.63 9.80 4.01
N LYS A 94 1.32 10.12 5.27
CA LYS A 94 2.27 10.77 6.19
C LYS A 94 3.21 9.75 6.82
N ASP A 95 4.41 10.19 7.18
CA ASP A 95 5.39 9.39 7.91
C ASP A 95 5.20 9.51 9.43
N ARG A 96 5.56 10.64 10.02
CA ARG A 96 5.41 10.94 11.44
C ARG A 96 4.95 12.39 11.64
N TRP A 97 4.01 12.60 12.54
CA TRP A 97 3.55 13.94 12.91
C TRP A 97 3.05 13.99 14.36
N GLU A 98 3.07 15.18 14.94
CA GLU A 98 2.58 15.39 16.29
C GLU A 98 1.19 15.99 16.25
N GLN A 99 0.33 15.53 17.15
CA GLN A 99 -1.00 16.08 17.34
C GLN A 99 -1.20 16.42 18.82
N ARG A 100 -1.58 17.66 19.08
CA ARG A 100 -1.97 18.09 20.43
C ARG A 100 -3.33 17.50 20.77
N ARG A 101 -3.41 16.74 21.87
CA ARG A 101 -4.67 16.19 22.39
C ARG A 101 -4.83 16.60 23.84
N GLY A 102 -5.63 17.64 24.08
CA GLY A 102 -5.71 18.28 25.39
C GLY A 102 -4.38 18.94 25.78
N GLN A 103 -3.87 18.62 26.98
CA GLN A 103 -2.59 19.14 27.47
C GLN A 103 -1.37 18.34 26.98
N GLY A 104 -1.55 17.16 26.40
CA GLY A 104 -0.47 16.27 25.96
C GLY A 104 -0.15 16.40 24.46
N LEU A 105 1.14 16.33 24.14
CA LEU A 105 1.63 16.13 22.77
C LEU A 105 1.63 14.62 22.47
N VAL A 106 1.01 14.23 21.38
CA VAL A 106 0.87 12.82 20.99
C VAL A 106 1.51 12.60 19.63
N VAL A 107 2.49 11.72 19.56
CA VAL A 107 3.14 11.32 18.31
C VAL A 107 2.23 10.34 17.57
N LYS A 108 2.00 10.60 16.29
CA LYS A 108 1.29 9.72 15.37
C LYS A 108 2.20 9.34 14.22
N GLU A 109 1.98 8.15 13.70
CA GLU A 109 2.72 7.64 12.55
C GLU A 109 1.79 7.08 11.49
N GLY A 110 2.26 7.17 10.25
CA GLY A 110 1.72 6.52 9.07
C GLY A 110 2.84 5.81 8.30
N LEU A 111 2.52 5.34 7.09
CA LEU A 111 3.38 4.48 6.28
C LEU A 111 4.30 5.26 5.33
N GLY A 112 4.20 6.59 5.31
CA GLY A 112 5.15 7.47 4.64
C GLY A 112 5.20 7.34 3.11
N MET A 113 4.09 6.96 2.46
CA MET A 113 4.06 6.85 0.99
C MET A 113 4.40 8.16 0.28
N ARG A 114 4.20 9.31 0.94
CA ARG A 114 4.60 10.61 0.38
C ARG A 114 6.07 10.60 -0.07
N GLU A 115 6.96 10.06 0.75
CA GLU A 115 8.40 10.09 0.46
C GLU A 115 8.75 9.25 -0.76
N THR A 116 8.09 8.12 -0.93
CA THR A 116 8.33 7.20 -2.05
C THR A 116 7.70 7.72 -3.34
N LEU A 117 6.51 8.31 -3.25
CA LEU A 117 5.87 9.02 -4.36
C LEU A 117 6.69 10.22 -4.83
N GLU A 118 7.17 11.08 -3.93
CA GLU A 118 7.94 12.28 -4.30
C GLU A 118 9.30 11.90 -4.94
N LYS A 119 9.92 10.80 -4.51
CA LYS A 119 11.21 10.36 -5.04
C LYS A 119 11.12 9.56 -6.34
N CYS A 120 10.09 8.73 -6.49
CA CYS A 120 10.06 7.71 -7.54
C CYS A 120 8.74 7.66 -8.33
N GLY A 121 7.77 8.53 -8.03
CA GLY A 121 6.45 8.53 -8.67
C GLY A 121 5.54 7.35 -8.27
N ILE A 122 6.00 6.45 -7.40
CA ILE A 122 5.28 5.25 -6.98
C ILE A 122 5.25 5.18 -5.45
N GLY A 123 4.07 4.90 -4.88
CA GLY A 123 3.88 4.79 -3.44
C GLY A 123 4.09 3.37 -2.90
N TRP A 124 5.02 3.21 -1.97
CA TRP A 124 5.14 2.02 -1.11
C TRP A 124 5.39 2.40 0.35
N PHE A 125 5.20 1.43 1.25
CA PHE A 125 5.38 1.64 2.68
C PHE A 125 6.87 1.83 3.01
N LEU A 126 7.18 2.82 3.84
CA LEU A 126 8.48 2.92 4.50
C LEU A 126 8.76 1.65 5.32
N PRO A 127 10.04 1.37 5.69
CA PRO A 127 10.46 0.14 6.38
C PRO A 127 10.02 0.09 7.85
N LYS A 128 8.72 0.28 8.09
CA LYS A 128 8.03 0.18 9.39
C LYS A 128 7.35 -1.18 9.57
N PHE A 129 7.29 -1.97 8.51
CA PHE A 129 6.74 -3.32 8.52
C PHE A 129 7.87 -4.35 8.55
N SER A 130 7.83 -5.23 9.55
CA SER A 130 8.73 -6.38 9.63
C SER A 130 8.10 -7.55 8.89
N TRP A 131 8.56 -7.80 7.66
CA TRP A 131 8.10 -8.94 6.84
C TRP A 131 8.25 -10.31 7.52
N PRO A 132 9.37 -10.62 8.23
CA PRO A 132 9.50 -11.89 8.92
C PRO A 132 8.50 -12.06 10.06
N THR A 133 8.20 -10.96 10.79
CA THR A 133 7.25 -11.02 11.90
C THR A 133 5.80 -10.82 11.48
N ARG A 134 5.59 -10.29 10.26
CA ARG A 134 4.31 -9.86 9.70
C ARG A 134 3.61 -8.85 10.60
N ARG A 135 4.39 -7.97 11.21
CA ARG A 135 3.94 -6.97 12.18
C ARG A 135 4.60 -5.63 11.89
N LEU A 136 3.93 -4.57 12.32
CA LEU A 136 4.58 -3.28 12.41
C LEU A 136 5.69 -3.37 13.46
N ALA A 137 6.89 -2.92 13.11
CA ALA A 137 8.01 -2.87 14.03
C ALA A 137 7.71 -1.86 15.16
N GLN A 138 8.17 -2.16 16.36
CA GLN A 138 8.15 -1.21 17.47
C GLN A 138 9.18 -0.10 17.19
N PRO A 139 8.87 1.19 17.42
CA PRO A 139 7.67 1.75 18.08
C PRO A 139 6.50 2.11 17.14
N HIS A 140 6.63 1.88 15.83
CA HIS A 140 5.72 2.41 14.81
C HIS A 140 4.27 1.94 14.97
N GLY A 141 4.06 0.67 15.34
CA GLY A 141 2.73 0.09 15.53
C GLY A 141 1.90 0.85 16.56
N ASP A 142 2.50 1.20 17.69
CA ASP A 142 1.81 1.89 18.78
C ASP A 142 1.42 3.32 18.37
N ASN A 143 2.32 4.04 17.70
CA ASN A 143 2.05 5.39 17.18
C ASN A 143 0.98 5.39 16.06
N MET A 144 0.89 4.32 15.26
CA MET A 144 -0.16 4.14 14.25
C MET A 144 -1.53 3.86 14.86
N LEU A 145 -1.60 3.09 15.94
CA LEU A 145 -2.85 2.85 16.66
C LEU A 145 -3.45 4.15 17.20
N VAL A 146 -2.62 5.03 17.72
CA VAL A 146 -3.06 6.34 18.21
C VAL A 146 -3.66 7.21 17.09
N GLY A 147 -3.20 7.01 15.86
CA GLY A 147 -3.75 7.64 14.65
C GLY A 147 -5.12 7.12 14.22
N ASN A 148 -5.45 5.86 14.53
CA ASN A 148 -6.65 5.18 14.03
C ASN A 148 -7.75 5.08 15.11
N LEU A 149 -8.69 6.03 15.11
CA LEU A 149 -9.76 6.14 16.11
C LEU A 149 -10.63 4.87 16.25
N LEU A 150 -10.97 4.22 15.12
CA LEU A 150 -11.79 3.01 15.09
C LEU A 150 -11.08 1.84 15.77
N MET A 151 -9.82 1.61 15.40
CA MET A 151 -9.03 0.52 15.97
C MET A 151 -8.65 0.80 17.43
N HIS A 152 -8.33 2.05 17.77
CA HIS A 152 -7.94 2.44 19.12
C HIS A 152 -9.08 2.27 20.14
N ALA A 153 -10.31 2.62 19.76
CA ALA A 153 -11.47 2.52 20.65
C ALA A 153 -11.87 1.06 20.93
N GLU A 154 -11.99 0.23 19.89
CA GLU A 154 -12.30 -1.20 20.04
C GLU A 154 -11.18 -1.95 20.76
N TYR A 155 -9.92 -1.58 20.50
CA TYR A 155 -8.78 -2.15 21.21
C TYR A 155 -8.81 -1.82 22.70
N LYS A 156 -9.02 -0.54 23.07
CA LYS A 156 -9.16 -0.16 24.48
C LYS A 156 -10.29 -0.92 25.16
N ARG A 157 -11.43 -1.12 24.47
CA ARG A 157 -12.58 -1.86 25.00
C ARG A 157 -12.25 -3.32 25.29
N ARG A 158 -11.44 -3.95 24.43
CA ARG A 158 -11.12 -5.40 24.50
C ARG A 158 -9.72 -5.71 25.00
N TRP A 159 -8.97 -4.70 25.46
CA TRP A 159 -7.54 -4.83 25.81
C TRP A 159 -7.25 -6.03 26.71
N ARG A 160 -8.03 -6.22 27.78
CA ARG A 160 -7.85 -7.35 28.72
C ARG A 160 -8.00 -8.73 28.05
N ALA A 161 -8.85 -8.84 27.03
CA ALA A 161 -9.07 -10.09 26.31
C ALA A 161 -8.08 -10.29 25.13
N VAL A 162 -7.48 -9.21 24.63
CA VAL A 162 -6.65 -9.23 23.41
C VAL A 162 -5.15 -9.17 23.71
N LYS A 163 -4.75 -8.57 24.85
CA LYS A 163 -3.35 -8.47 25.27
C LYS A 163 -2.74 -9.86 25.53
N ASP A 164 -3.49 -10.73 26.20
CA ASP A 164 -3.01 -12.04 26.65
C ASP A 164 -3.11 -13.12 25.56
N LEU A 165 -3.80 -12.84 24.44
CA LEU A 165 -3.92 -13.79 23.32
C LEU A 165 -2.56 -14.12 22.67
N ARG A 166 -1.56 -13.25 22.84
CA ARG A 166 -0.22 -13.45 22.27
C ARG A 166 0.86 -12.72 23.08
N ASP A 167 1.21 -13.26 24.24
CA ASP A 167 2.56 -13.13 24.80
C ASP A 167 3.54 -13.91 23.89
N VAL A 168 3.84 -13.36 22.71
CA VAL A 168 4.65 -14.00 21.65
C VAL A 168 6.00 -13.30 21.56
N PHE A 169 6.72 -13.26 22.69
CA PHE A 169 8.19 -13.29 22.65
C PHE A 169 8.72 -14.71 22.40
N VAL A 170 7.84 -15.71 22.32
CA VAL A 170 8.20 -17.09 22.01
C VAL A 170 7.92 -17.38 20.54
N ARG A 171 8.87 -17.06 19.66
CA ARG A 171 9.05 -17.83 18.42
C ARG A 171 10.11 -18.86 18.74
N PHE A 172 9.70 -20.11 19.01
CA PHE A 172 10.65 -21.22 18.94
C PHE A 172 10.98 -21.44 17.46
N ASN A 173 12.27 -21.43 17.15
CA ASN A 173 12.83 -21.97 15.91
C ASN A 173 12.57 -23.47 15.83
#